data_AF-A0A658QXD2-F1
#
_entry.id   AF-A0A658QXD2-F1
#
_cell.length_a   1.000
_cell.length_b   1.000
_cell.length_c   1.000
_cell.angle_alpha   90.00
_cell.angle_beta   90.00
_cell.angle_gamma   90.00
#
_symmetry.space_group_name_H-M   'P 1'
#
loop_
_entity.id
_entity.type
_entity.pdbx_description
1 polymer ?
#
loop_
_entity_poly.entity_id
_entity_poly.type
_entity_poly.pdbx_seq_one_letter_code
_entity_poly.pdbx_strand_id
1 'polypeptide(L)'
;MLWCVIVNAHAQSFAANARAVRFVTAVVMDDFHTAQAGGGYVFSYEKQETEATLTAKLERWLSGTAPDAIHMEPAEKQTLFSFYWAASMMPANSPCFDSIAQAACSDELAKWMARELADDPRFIRAYESAAKPLGLPPLVRNAR
;
A
#
# COMPACT_ATOMS: atom_id res chain seq x y z
N MET A 1 -26.43 -37.60 18.10
CA MET A 1 -26.10 -36.17 18.24
C MET A 1 -25.06 -35.83 17.18
N LEU A 2 -25.46 -35.14 16.10
CA LEU A 2 -24.52 -34.62 15.10
C LEU A 2 -23.89 -33.33 15.65
N TRP A 3 -22.57 -33.32 15.79
CA TRP A 3 -21.81 -32.15 16.20
C TRP A 3 -21.29 -31.44 14.94
N CYS A 4 -21.99 -30.40 14.50
CA CYS A 4 -21.47 -29.51 13.46
C CYS A 4 -20.37 -28.65 14.08
N VAL A 5 -19.11 -28.96 13.75
CA VAL A 5 -17.98 -28.07 13.98
C VAL A 5 -18.14 -26.90 13.02
N ILE A 6 -18.64 -25.78 13.52
CA ILE A 6 -18.67 -24.51 12.79
C ILE A 6 -17.23 -24.02 12.75
N VAL A 7 -16.53 -24.31 11.66
CA VAL A 7 -15.28 -23.65 11.34
C VAL A 7 -15.64 -22.21 11.01
N ASN A 8 -15.54 -21.33 12.01
CA ASN A 8 -15.55 -19.89 11.77
C ASN A 8 -14.34 -19.60 10.88
N ALA A 9 -14.58 -19.46 9.57
CA ALA A 9 -13.64 -18.85 8.66
C ALA A 9 -13.50 -17.39 9.09
N HIS A 10 -12.66 -17.14 10.09
CA HIS A 10 -12.18 -15.80 10.38
C HIS A 10 -11.48 -15.35 9.10
N ALA A 11 -12.09 -14.40 8.39
CA ALA A 11 -11.41 -13.68 7.33
C ALA A 11 -10.07 -13.22 7.91
N GLN A 12 -8.96 -13.69 7.33
CA GLN A 12 -7.63 -13.25 7.76
C GLN A 12 -7.63 -11.73 7.71
N SER A 13 -7.63 -11.11 8.89
CA SER A 13 -7.53 -9.67 9.03
C SER A 13 -6.24 -9.24 8.36
N PHE A 14 -6.29 -8.19 7.53
CA PHE A 14 -5.09 -7.55 7.01
C PHE A 14 -4.21 -7.13 8.19
N ALA A 15 -3.06 -7.78 8.34
CA ALA A 15 -2.10 -7.47 9.40
C ALA A 15 -1.11 -6.44 8.85
N ALA A 16 -1.35 -5.17 9.19
CA ALA A 16 -0.53 -4.08 8.69
C ALA A 16 0.92 -4.15 9.23
N ASN A 17 1.89 -4.06 8.34
CA ASN A 17 3.29 -3.89 8.68
C ASN A 17 3.55 -2.42 9.01
N ALA A 18 3.78 -2.11 10.28
CA ALA A 18 3.91 -0.74 10.75
C ALA A 18 5.03 0.08 10.05
N ARG A 19 6.13 -0.55 9.61
CA ARG A 19 7.17 0.17 8.85
C ARG A 19 6.71 0.48 7.44
N ALA A 20 6.07 -0.47 6.77
CA ALA A 20 5.52 -0.26 5.44
C ALA A 20 4.41 0.81 5.44
N VAL A 21 3.55 0.83 6.47
CA VAL A 21 2.55 1.89 6.67
C VAL A 21 3.22 3.26 6.77
N ARG A 22 4.25 3.40 7.62
CA ARG A 22 5.00 4.66 7.75
C ARG A 22 5.67 5.07 6.44
N PHE A 23 6.28 4.13 5.73
CA PHE A 23 6.91 4.37 4.44
C PHE A 23 5.90 4.91 3.42
N VAL A 24 4.77 4.23 3.22
CA VAL A 24 3.75 4.68 2.26
C VAL A 24 3.14 6.01 2.67
N THR A 25 2.95 6.24 3.97
CA THR A 25 2.50 7.55 4.46
C THR A 25 3.50 8.63 4.08
N ALA A 26 4.81 8.41 4.25
CA ALA A 26 5.83 9.36 3.86
C ALA A 26 5.83 9.61 2.34
N VAL A 27 5.69 8.57 1.51
CA VAL A 27 5.58 8.69 0.04
C VAL A 27 4.39 9.56 -0.35
N VAL A 28 3.22 9.33 0.26
CA VAL A 28 2.02 10.13 -0.04
C VAL A 28 2.15 11.56 0.46
N MET A 29 2.79 11.79 1.62
CA MET A 29 3.02 13.16 2.11
C MET A 29 3.97 13.94 1.18
N ASP A 30 5.03 13.31 0.68
CA ASP A 30 5.96 13.93 -0.26
C ASP A 30 5.31 14.27 -1.61
N ASP A 31 4.51 13.35 -2.14
CA ASP A 31 3.71 13.58 -3.35
C ASP A 31 2.64 14.67 -3.13
N PHE A 32 1.99 14.70 -1.97
CA PHE A 32 1.03 15.73 -1.59
C PHE A 32 1.67 17.12 -1.47
N HIS A 33 2.83 17.23 -0.84
CA HIS A 33 3.60 18.48 -0.77
C HIS A 33 4.03 18.96 -2.16
N THR A 34 4.45 18.02 -3.02
CA THR A 34 4.77 18.33 -4.42
C THR A 34 3.56 18.86 -5.17
N ALA A 35 2.39 18.25 -5.00
CA ALA A 35 1.13 18.74 -5.58
C ALA A 35 0.77 20.14 -5.08
N GLN A 36 0.90 20.39 -3.77
CA GLN A 36 0.64 21.71 -3.17
C GLN A 36 1.57 22.80 -3.68
N ALA A 37 2.82 22.45 -3.98
CA ALA A 37 3.79 23.36 -4.59
C ALA A 37 3.56 23.60 -6.10
N GLY A 38 2.54 22.98 -6.71
CA GLY A 38 2.24 23.07 -8.13
C GLY A 38 3.13 22.18 -9.01
N GLY A 39 3.80 21.19 -8.42
CA GLY A 39 4.60 20.19 -9.13
C GLY A 39 3.75 19.07 -9.75
N GLY A 40 4.42 18.16 -10.45
CA GLY A 40 3.80 16.91 -10.93
C GLY A 40 3.65 15.91 -9.79
N TYR A 41 2.48 15.28 -9.70
CA TYR A 41 2.13 14.36 -8.64
C TYR A 41 1.47 13.09 -9.20
N VAL A 42 1.52 12.01 -8.44
CA VAL A 42 1.05 10.67 -8.81
C VAL A 42 -0.36 10.41 -8.31
N PHE A 43 -0.71 10.88 -7.11
CA PHE A 43 -1.96 10.55 -6.46
C PHE A 43 -2.97 11.71 -6.47
N SER A 44 -4.23 11.36 -6.57
CA SER A 44 -5.34 12.30 -6.53
C SER A 44 -5.63 12.73 -5.09
N TYR A 45 -5.77 14.04 -4.90
CA TYR A 45 -6.07 14.66 -3.61
C TYR A 45 -7.38 15.45 -3.66
N GLU A 46 -8.15 15.43 -2.57
CA GLU A 46 -9.34 16.26 -2.45
C GLU A 46 -8.97 17.74 -2.37
N LYS A 47 -9.85 18.63 -2.88
CA LYS A 47 -9.61 20.08 -2.90
C LYS A 47 -9.33 20.71 -1.54
N GLN A 48 -9.86 20.12 -0.46
CA GLN A 48 -9.70 20.59 0.91
C GLN A 48 -8.90 19.59 1.75
N GLU A 49 -8.14 18.70 1.11
CA GLU A 49 -7.29 17.75 1.79
C GLU A 49 -6.20 18.48 2.59
N THR A 50 -5.90 17.96 3.78
CA THR A 50 -4.80 18.40 4.65
C THR A 50 -3.92 17.20 4.98
N GLU A 51 -2.69 17.42 5.44
CA GLU A 51 -1.82 16.33 5.89
C GLU A 51 -2.49 15.47 6.96
N ALA A 52 -3.18 16.10 7.92
CA ALA A 52 -3.85 15.41 9.01
C ALA A 52 -5.02 14.54 8.53
N THR A 53 -5.86 15.08 7.64
CA THR A 53 -6.98 14.31 7.07
C THR A 53 -6.48 13.18 6.17
N LEU A 54 -5.45 13.44 5.35
CA LEU A 54 -4.87 12.45 4.45
C LEU A 54 -4.18 11.31 5.21
N THR A 55 -3.42 11.63 6.25
CA THR A 55 -2.80 10.65 7.15
C THR A 55 -3.87 9.77 7.80
N ALA A 56 -4.94 10.37 8.34
CA ALA A 56 -6.03 9.61 8.96
C ALA A 56 -6.76 8.70 7.95
N LYS A 57 -6.96 9.15 6.70
CA LYS A 57 -7.54 8.34 5.63
C LYS A 57 -6.63 7.16 5.27
N LEU A 58 -5.32 7.38 5.14
CA LEU A 58 -4.33 6.34 4.87
C LEU A 58 -4.26 5.29 5.98
N GLU A 59 -4.21 5.71 7.24
CA GLU A 59 -4.19 4.80 8.39
C GLU A 59 -5.45 3.93 8.45
N ARG A 60 -6.62 4.56 8.24
CA ARG A 60 -7.89 3.83 8.20
C ARG A 60 -7.95 2.86 7.02
N TRP A 61 -7.47 3.26 5.85
CA TRP A 61 -7.41 2.39 4.69
C TRP A 61 -6.47 1.20 4.94
N LEU A 62 -5.23 1.45 5.35
CA LEU A 62 -4.22 0.43 5.68
C LEU A 62 -4.54 -0.38 6.94
N SER A 63 -5.56 -0.03 7.72
CA SER A 63 -6.07 -0.93 8.76
C SER A 63 -6.80 -2.15 8.19
N GLY A 64 -7.21 -2.09 6.92
CA GLY A 64 -8.03 -3.11 6.26
C GLY A 64 -9.48 -3.16 6.73
N THR A 65 -9.91 -2.23 7.60
CA THR A 65 -11.30 -2.19 8.10
C THR A 65 -12.15 -1.14 7.40
N ALA A 66 -11.54 -0.27 6.57
CA ALA A 66 -12.22 0.80 5.87
C ALA A 66 -11.69 0.94 4.43
N PRO A 67 -12.06 0.03 3.50
CA PRO A 67 -11.56 0.01 2.12
C PRO A 67 -11.87 1.29 1.32
N ASP A 68 -12.91 2.02 1.73
CA ASP A 68 -13.36 3.27 1.11
C ASP A 68 -12.85 4.52 1.85
N ALA A 69 -11.98 4.38 2.87
CA ALA A 69 -11.48 5.53 3.63
C ALA A 69 -10.61 6.48 2.81
N ILE A 70 -9.97 5.97 1.76
CA ILE A 70 -9.18 6.77 0.82
C ILE A 70 -9.89 6.87 -0.53
N HIS A 71 -10.09 8.10 -0.98
CA HIS A 71 -10.73 8.41 -2.26
C HIS A 71 -9.66 8.58 -3.33
N MET A 72 -9.20 7.45 -3.85
CA MET A 72 -8.25 7.35 -4.95
C MET A 72 -8.79 6.39 -6.00
N GLU A 73 -8.41 6.63 -7.26
CA GLU A 73 -8.73 5.77 -8.38
C GLU A 73 -8.17 4.35 -8.17
N PRO A 74 -8.78 3.32 -8.80
CA PRO A 74 -8.34 1.94 -8.58
C PRO A 74 -6.85 1.70 -8.88
N ALA A 75 -6.32 2.33 -9.94
CA ALA A 75 -4.91 2.24 -10.30
C ALA A 75 -3.99 2.85 -9.23
N GLU A 76 -4.39 3.95 -8.61
CA GLU A 76 -3.65 4.62 -7.54
C GLU A 76 -3.60 3.75 -6.28
N LYS A 77 -4.73 3.12 -5.91
CA LYS A 77 -4.77 2.15 -4.80
C LYS A 77 -3.85 0.96 -5.04
N GLN A 78 -3.78 0.48 -6.29
CA GLN A 78 -2.83 -0.57 -6.67
C GLN A 78 -1.39 -0.08 -6.51
N THR A 79 -1.04 1.11 -7.02
CA THR A 79 0.29 1.71 -6.86
C THR A 79 0.68 1.88 -5.38
N LEU A 80 -0.24 2.34 -4.52
CA LEU A 80 0.01 2.42 -3.07
C LEU A 80 0.28 1.05 -2.47
N PHE A 81 -0.48 0.03 -2.87
CA PHE A 81 -0.25 -1.32 -2.39
C PHE A 81 1.10 -1.88 -2.86
N SER A 82 1.52 -1.59 -4.08
CA SER A 82 2.84 -1.93 -4.61
C SER A 82 3.97 -1.35 -3.75
N PHE A 83 3.89 -0.06 -3.40
CA PHE A 83 4.83 0.58 -2.48
C PHE A 83 4.79 -0.04 -1.07
N TYR A 84 3.59 -0.32 -0.55
CA TYR A 84 3.41 -0.99 0.74
C TYR A 84 4.06 -2.39 0.74
N TRP A 85 3.81 -3.19 -0.29
CA TRP A 85 4.36 -4.53 -0.40
C TRP A 85 5.88 -4.48 -0.50
N ALA A 86 6.43 -3.65 -1.38
CA ALA A 86 7.87 -3.46 -1.52
C ALA A 86 8.52 -3.11 -0.16
N ALA A 87 7.97 -2.12 0.55
CA ALA A 87 8.44 -1.74 1.87
C ALA A 87 8.28 -2.86 2.91
N SER A 88 7.24 -3.68 2.83
CA SER A 88 7.04 -4.81 3.74
C SER A 88 8.10 -5.92 3.57
N MET A 89 8.72 -5.98 2.40
CA MET A 89 9.74 -6.96 2.04
C MET A 89 11.17 -6.47 2.31
N MET A 90 11.37 -5.16 2.51
CA MET A 90 12.66 -4.56 2.80
C MET A 90 13.21 -5.02 4.17
N PRO A 91 14.54 -5.18 4.31
CA PRO A 91 15.18 -5.48 5.58
C PRO A 91 14.97 -4.33 6.58
N ALA A 92 14.99 -4.64 7.87
CA ALA A 92 14.67 -3.68 8.93
C ALA A 92 15.57 -2.44 8.98
N ASN A 93 16.79 -2.55 8.45
CA ASN A 93 17.80 -1.50 8.36
C ASN A 93 17.86 -0.86 6.96
N SER A 94 16.81 -0.99 6.16
CA SER A 94 16.73 -0.33 4.85
C SER A 94 16.81 1.19 5.00
N PRO A 95 17.61 1.88 4.17
CA PRO A 95 17.66 3.35 4.12
C PRO A 95 16.30 4.00 3.85
N CYS A 96 15.37 3.27 3.21
CA CYS A 96 14.00 3.74 2.99
C CYS A 96 13.22 4.04 4.27
N PHE A 97 13.58 3.43 5.39
CA PHE A 97 12.92 3.69 6.67
C PHE A 97 13.50 4.91 7.40
N ASP A 98 14.64 5.43 6.95
CA ASP A 98 15.24 6.66 7.47
C ASP A 98 14.77 7.88 6.66
N SER A 99 14.84 7.80 5.33
CA SER A 99 14.29 8.84 4.45
C SER A 99 14.08 8.32 3.03
N ILE A 100 12.88 8.58 2.50
CA ILE A 100 12.48 8.23 1.13
C ILE A 100 13.26 9.02 0.06
N ALA A 101 13.83 10.17 0.43
CA ALA A 101 14.59 11.03 -0.48
C ALA A 101 16.03 10.53 -0.71
N GLN A 102 16.48 9.51 0.01
CA GLN A 102 17.82 8.95 -0.18
C GLN A 102 17.89 8.17 -1.48
N ALA A 103 18.95 8.39 -2.27
CA ALA A 103 19.19 7.62 -3.50
C ALA A 103 19.22 6.10 -3.24
N ALA A 104 19.81 5.69 -2.11
CA ALA A 104 19.85 4.29 -1.70
C ALA A 104 18.44 3.70 -1.44
N CYS A 105 17.47 4.53 -1.01
CA CYS A 105 16.09 4.07 -0.91
C CYS A 105 15.50 3.80 -2.30
N SER A 106 15.68 4.73 -3.25
CA SER A 106 15.19 4.56 -4.62
C SER A 106 15.73 3.27 -5.26
N ASP A 107 17.02 2.99 -5.09
CA ASP A 107 17.65 1.76 -5.60
C ASP A 107 17.05 0.49 -4.98
N GLU A 108 16.75 0.51 -3.68
CA GLU A 108 16.15 -0.63 -3.00
C GLU A 108 14.68 -0.82 -3.37
N LEU A 109 13.93 0.26 -3.44
CA LEU A 109 12.54 0.26 -3.89
C LEU A 109 12.44 -0.29 -5.31
N ALA A 110 13.28 0.18 -6.23
CA ALA A 110 13.32 -0.29 -7.61
C ALA A 110 13.57 -1.81 -7.71
N LYS A 111 14.43 -2.39 -6.85
CA LYS A 111 14.66 -3.83 -6.80
C LYS A 111 13.40 -4.61 -6.43
N TRP A 112 12.60 -4.10 -5.49
CA TRP A 112 11.35 -4.75 -5.10
C TRP A 112 10.24 -4.55 -6.12
N MET A 113 10.09 -3.35 -6.67
CA MET A 113 9.15 -3.06 -7.76
C MET A 113 9.44 -3.92 -9.00
N ALA A 114 10.71 -4.18 -9.33
CA ALA A 114 11.07 -5.08 -10.43
C ALA A 114 10.61 -6.53 -10.19
N ARG A 115 10.50 -6.98 -8.94
CA ARG A 115 9.99 -8.31 -8.59
C ARG A 115 8.48 -8.40 -8.75
N GLU A 116 7.76 -7.35 -8.36
CA GLU A 116 6.33 -7.24 -8.64
C GLU A 116 6.05 -7.34 -10.14
N LEU A 117 6.78 -6.57 -10.96
CA LEU A 117 6.67 -6.62 -12.42
C LEU A 117 7.01 -7.99 -13.03
N ALA A 118 7.76 -8.81 -12.29
CA ALA A 118 8.10 -10.18 -12.65
C ALA A 118 7.15 -11.22 -12.02
N ASP A 119 5.95 -10.80 -11.58
CA ASP A 119 4.91 -11.64 -10.99
C ASP A 119 5.41 -12.44 -9.77
N ASP A 120 6.18 -11.80 -8.87
CA ASP A 120 6.65 -12.45 -7.64
C ASP A 120 5.46 -13.09 -6.91
N PRO A 121 5.48 -14.41 -6.65
CA PRO A 121 4.34 -15.10 -6.08
C PRO A 121 4.02 -14.62 -4.65
N ARG A 122 4.97 -13.96 -3.97
CA ARG A 122 4.73 -13.30 -2.68
C ARG A 122 3.92 -12.02 -2.85
N PHE A 123 4.14 -11.25 -3.91
CA PHE A 123 3.32 -10.09 -4.24
C PHE A 123 1.90 -10.54 -4.56
N ILE A 124 1.72 -11.50 -5.47
CA ILE A 124 0.38 -11.97 -5.88
C ILE A 124 -0.43 -12.43 -4.66
N ARG A 125 0.13 -13.28 -3.80
CA ARG A 125 -0.57 -13.73 -2.58
C ARG A 125 -0.91 -12.58 -1.64
N ALA A 126 0.02 -11.65 -1.45
CA ALA A 126 -0.22 -10.49 -0.60
C ALA A 126 -1.35 -9.61 -1.18
N TYR A 127 -1.31 -9.35 -2.48
CA TYR A 127 -2.32 -8.58 -3.21
C TYR A 127 -3.70 -9.23 -3.10
N GLU A 128 -3.81 -10.51 -3.41
CA GLU A 128 -5.06 -11.27 -3.33
C GLU A 128 -5.63 -11.26 -1.90
N SER A 129 -4.78 -11.40 -0.88
CA SER A 129 -5.20 -11.34 0.53
C SER A 129 -5.66 -9.94 0.96
N ALA A 130 -5.10 -8.89 0.36
CA ALA A 130 -5.38 -7.50 0.68
C ALA A 130 -6.49 -6.89 -0.21
N ALA A 131 -6.87 -7.55 -1.31
CA ALA A 131 -7.78 -7.01 -2.31
C ALA A 131 -9.13 -6.61 -1.72
N LYS A 132 -9.78 -7.50 -0.94
CA LYS A 132 -11.04 -7.17 -0.28
C LYS A 132 -10.86 -6.18 0.88
N PRO A 133 -9.93 -6.40 1.84
CA PRO A 133 -9.73 -5.45 2.96
C PRO A 133 -9.40 -4.01 2.55
N LEU A 134 -8.67 -3.83 1.44
CA LEU A 134 -8.22 -2.52 0.96
C LEU A 134 -9.02 -2.01 -0.25
N GLY A 135 -10.02 -2.76 -0.72
CA GLY A 135 -10.79 -2.38 -1.91
C GLY A 135 -9.90 -2.20 -3.16
N LEU A 136 -8.91 -3.08 -3.34
CA LEU A 136 -8.02 -3.05 -4.51
C LEU A 136 -8.76 -3.54 -5.76
N PRO A 137 -8.42 -3.03 -6.96
CA PRO A 137 -8.94 -3.60 -8.19
C PRO A 137 -8.48 -5.04 -8.40
N PRO A 138 -9.15 -5.82 -9.26
CA PRO A 138 -8.63 -7.11 -9.71
C PRO A 138 -7.22 -6.98 -10.27
N LEU A 139 -6.32 -7.87 -9.86
CA LEU A 139 -4.95 -7.88 -10.39
C LEU A 139 -4.98 -8.31 -11.86
N VAL A 140 -4.69 -7.36 -12.76
CA VAL A 140 -4.48 -7.67 -14.17
C VAL A 140 -3.06 -8.23 -14.31
N ARG A 141 -2.98 -9.55 -14.51
CA ARG A 141 -1.71 -10.22 -14.74
C ARG A 141 -1.28 -10.01 -16.18
N ASN A 142 -0.01 -9.66 -16.37
CA ASN A 142 0.61 -9.74 -17.68
C ASN A 142 0.81 -11.22 -18.00
N ALA A 143 -0.15 -11.85 -18.68
CA ALA A 143 0.08 -13.15 -19.28
C ALA A 143 1.20 -12.99 -20.32
N ARG A 144 2.43 -13.31 -19.92
CA ARG A 144 3.55 -13.47 -20.84
C ARG A 144 3.39 -14.73 -21.67
#